data_AF-A0A1B6H549-F1
#
_entry.id   AF-A0A1B6H549-F1
#
_cell.length_a   1.000
_cell.length_b   1.000
_cell.length_c   1.000
_cell.angle_alpha   90.00
_cell.angle_beta   90.00
_cell.angle_gamma   90.00
#
_symmetry.space_group_name_H-M   'P 1'
#
loop_
_entity.id
_entity.type
_entity.pdbx_description
1 polymer ?
#
loop_
_entity_poly.entity_id
_entity_poly.type
_entity_poly.pdbx_seq_one_letter_code
_entity_poly.pdbx_strand_id
1 'polypeptide(L)'
;SKKLAPPLVTLLSSEPEVQYVALRNINLIVQKRPDILKHDMRVFFVKYNDPIYVKLEKLDIMIRLASPANIMQVLSELKEYATEVDVDFVRKAVRAIGRCAIKVEASAEKCVQTLLELIQTKVNYVVQEAVVVIKDIFRKYPNKYESIISTLCENLDTLDEPEARASMVWIIGEYAERIDNADELLESFLEGFHDENSQVQLQLLTSVV
;
A
#
# COMPACT_ATOMS: atom_id res chain seq x y z
N SER A 1 23.18 22.52 5.14
CA SER A 1 21.87 21.87 5.38
C SER A 1 21.61 21.55 6.86
N LYS A 2 22.62 21.20 7.68
CA LYS A 2 22.46 20.75 9.09
C LYS A 2 21.72 21.71 10.07
N LYS A 3 21.56 23.00 9.75
CA LYS A 3 20.90 23.97 10.66
C LYS A 3 19.36 24.03 10.52
N LEU A 4 18.78 23.49 9.44
CA LEU A 4 17.35 23.61 9.16
C LEU A 4 16.53 22.43 9.71
N ALA A 5 17.13 21.25 9.86
CA ALA A 5 16.43 20.07 10.38
C ALA A 5 15.96 20.25 11.84
N PRO A 6 16.78 20.74 12.79
CA PRO A 6 16.36 20.82 14.19
C PRO A 6 15.13 21.72 14.42
N PRO A 7 15.03 22.93 13.85
CA PRO A 7 13.83 23.75 13.98
C PRO A 7 12.57 23.09 13.42
N LEU A 8 12.69 22.39 12.27
CA LEU A 8 11.56 21.68 11.67
C LEU A 8 11.07 20.53 12.56
N VAL A 9 12.00 19.82 13.20
CA VAL A 9 11.68 18.77 14.17
C VAL A 9 11.02 19.35 15.43
N THR A 10 11.48 20.51 15.92
CA THR A 10 10.87 21.19 17.08
C THR A 10 9.42 21.59 16.80
N LEU A 11 9.08 22.02 15.58
CA LEU A 11 7.69 22.36 15.21
C LEU A 11 6.74 21.17 15.38
N LEU A 12 7.23 19.95 15.18
CA LEU A 12 6.45 18.71 15.36
C LEU A 12 6.17 18.36 16.83
N SER A 13 6.69 19.14 17.77
CA SER A 13 6.38 19.03 19.21
C SER A 13 5.30 20.03 19.68
N SER A 14 4.75 20.84 18.76
CA SER A 14 3.72 21.85 19.06
C SER A 14 2.31 21.23 19.14
N GLU A 15 1.27 22.05 19.28
CA GLU A 15 -0.13 21.60 19.20
C GLU A 15 -0.48 21.01 17.82
N PRO A 16 -1.45 20.07 17.72
CA PRO A 16 -1.72 19.32 16.49
C PRO A 16 -2.00 20.17 15.25
N GLU A 17 -2.63 21.32 15.40
CA GLU A 17 -2.94 22.26 14.32
C GLU A 17 -1.67 22.89 13.75
N VAL A 18 -0.75 23.28 14.65
CA VAL A 18 0.58 23.80 14.27
C VAL A 18 1.42 22.69 13.65
N GLN A 19 1.35 21.46 14.18
CA GLN A 19 2.02 20.30 13.59
C GLN A 19 1.51 20.04 12.18
N TYR A 20 0.20 20.10 11.94
CA TYR A 20 -0.37 19.90 10.61
C TYR A 20 0.16 20.91 9.61
N VAL A 21 0.14 22.21 9.95
CA VAL A 21 0.71 23.26 9.10
C VAL A 21 2.21 23.02 8.87
N ALA A 22 2.96 22.62 9.90
CA ALA A 22 4.37 22.29 9.78
C ALA A 22 4.60 21.10 8.85
N LEU A 23 3.82 20.02 8.97
CA LEU A 23 3.92 18.81 8.13
C LEU A 23 3.62 19.13 6.67
N ARG A 24 2.59 19.94 6.38
CA ARG A 24 2.30 20.39 5.00
C ARG A 24 3.48 21.13 4.37
N ASN A 25 4.11 22.01 5.14
CA ASN A 25 5.30 22.74 4.68
C ASN A 25 6.53 21.84 4.56
N ILE A 26 6.74 20.93 5.52
CA ILE A 26 7.81 19.92 5.47
C ILE A 26 7.65 19.05 4.22
N ASN A 27 6.44 18.64 3.88
CA ASN A 27 6.17 17.85 2.67
C ASN A 27 6.66 18.58 1.41
N LEU A 28 6.36 19.88 1.26
CA LEU A 28 6.88 20.70 0.17
C LEU A 28 8.41 20.83 0.19
N ILE A 29 9.00 20.99 1.37
CA ILE A 29 10.46 21.08 1.53
C ILE A 29 11.13 19.77 1.12
N VAL A 30 10.61 18.61 1.55
CA VAL A 30 11.17 17.29 1.23
C VAL A 30 11.05 16.99 -0.26
N GLN A 31 9.98 17.44 -0.92
CA GLN A 31 9.85 17.34 -2.38
C GLN A 31 10.95 18.13 -3.12
N LYS A 32 11.33 19.31 -2.60
CA LYS A 32 12.35 20.15 -3.24
C LYS A 32 13.78 19.80 -2.82
N ARG A 33 13.99 19.37 -1.58
CA ARG A 33 15.29 19.11 -0.94
C ARG A 33 15.20 17.93 0.04
N PRO A 34 15.18 16.67 -0.46
CA PRO A 34 14.99 15.48 0.36
C PRO A 34 16.12 15.25 1.38
N ASP A 35 17.33 15.75 1.11
CA ASP A 35 18.50 15.54 1.99
C ASP A 35 18.42 16.24 3.35
N ILE A 36 17.48 17.19 3.53
CA ILE A 36 17.40 17.99 4.76
C ILE A 36 16.95 17.13 5.95
N LEU A 37 16.02 16.20 5.74
CA LEU A 37 15.38 15.39 6.80
C LEU A 37 15.62 13.89 6.64
N LYS A 38 16.59 13.51 5.81
CA LYS A 38 17.00 12.12 5.54
C LYS A 38 17.25 11.28 6.80
N HIS A 39 17.78 11.91 7.84
CA HIS A 39 18.20 11.23 9.07
C HIS A 39 17.14 11.26 10.18
N ASP A 40 16.05 11.99 9.98
CA ASP A 40 15.05 12.30 11.01
C ASP A 40 13.75 11.47 10.83
N MET A 41 13.82 10.32 10.15
CA MET A 41 12.68 9.45 9.85
C MET A 41 11.78 9.17 11.07
N ARG A 42 12.40 8.88 12.23
CA ARG A 42 11.69 8.50 13.46
C ARG A 42 10.75 9.58 13.99
N VAL A 43 11.01 10.85 13.66
CA VAL A 43 10.17 11.98 14.09
C VAL A 43 8.79 11.93 13.41
N PHE A 44 8.72 11.31 12.23
CA PHE A 44 7.49 11.18 11.45
C PHE A 44 6.68 9.94 11.80
N PHE A 45 7.09 9.14 12.78
CA PHE A 45 6.27 8.01 13.21
C PHE A 45 5.00 8.51 13.90
N VAL A 46 3.92 7.80 13.60
CA VAL A 46 2.59 8.13 14.07
C VAL A 46 2.45 7.68 15.52
N LYS A 47 1.91 8.56 16.36
CA LYS A 47 1.55 8.24 17.74
C LYS A 47 0.07 7.87 17.81
N TYR A 48 -0.29 7.05 18.80
CA TYR A 48 -1.69 6.61 18.99
C TYR A 48 -2.66 7.79 19.20
N ASN A 49 -2.19 8.88 19.82
CA ASN A 49 -2.97 10.07 20.15
C ASN A 49 -2.89 11.17 19.07
N ASP A 50 -2.19 10.93 17.97
CA ASP A 50 -2.15 11.88 16.86
C ASP A 50 -3.53 11.94 16.18
N PRO A 51 -4.08 13.14 15.90
CA PRO A 51 -5.28 13.26 15.09
C PRO A 51 -5.10 12.68 13.68
N ILE A 52 -6.17 12.17 13.08
CA ILE A 52 -6.12 11.48 11.77
C ILE A 52 -5.40 12.31 10.68
N TYR A 53 -5.64 13.62 10.62
CA TYR A 53 -4.99 14.49 9.63
C TYR A 53 -3.47 14.61 9.85
N VAL A 54 -2.98 14.52 11.09
CA VAL A 54 -1.55 14.45 11.41
C VAL A 54 -0.99 13.09 11.00
N LYS A 55 -1.71 11.99 11.32
CA LYS A 55 -1.32 10.63 10.94
C LYS A 55 -1.10 10.51 9.43
N LEU A 56 -2.03 11.02 8.63
CA LEU A 56 -1.99 10.95 7.18
C LEU A 56 -0.82 11.75 6.58
N GLU A 57 -0.53 12.95 7.10
CA GLU A 57 0.60 13.75 6.62
C GLU A 57 1.96 13.13 7.01
N LYS A 58 2.06 12.60 8.24
CA LYS A 58 3.23 11.84 8.69
C LYS A 58 3.51 10.65 7.78
N LEU A 59 2.47 9.88 7.46
CA LEU A 59 2.55 8.75 6.55
C LEU A 59 3.08 9.14 5.15
N ASP A 60 2.57 10.24 4.57
CA ASP A 60 3.06 10.71 3.25
C ASP A 60 4.54 11.11 3.30
N ILE A 61 4.96 11.78 4.37
CA ILE A 61 6.37 12.17 4.55
C ILE A 61 7.26 10.93 4.78
N MET A 62 6.82 9.94 5.55
CA MET A 62 7.56 8.68 5.75
C MET A 62 7.85 8.00 4.42
N ILE A 63 6.85 7.88 3.54
CA ILE A 63 7.03 7.30 2.19
C ILE A 63 8.03 8.13 1.38
N ARG A 64 7.99 9.46 1.48
CA ARG A 64 8.91 10.37 0.77
C ARG A 64 10.35 10.30 1.28
N LEU A 65 10.55 10.02 2.55
CA LEU A 65 11.87 9.86 3.16
C LEU A 65 12.38 8.41 3.15
N ALA A 66 11.54 7.45 2.72
CA ALA A 66 11.91 6.05 2.60
C ALA A 66 13.11 5.88 1.66
N SER A 67 14.11 5.15 2.14
CA SER A 67 15.38 4.88 1.48
C SER A 67 15.87 3.47 1.84
N PRO A 68 16.82 2.88 1.09
CA PRO A 68 17.36 1.56 1.41
C PRO A 68 17.90 1.42 2.84
N ALA A 69 18.37 2.53 3.44
CA ALA A 69 18.95 2.53 4.78
C ALA A 69 17.90 2.45 5.91
N ASN A 70 16.67 2.90 5.68
CA ASN A 70 15.62 2.98 6.72
C ASN A 70 14.38 2.14 6.42
N ILE A 71 14.32 1.50 5.25
CA ILE A 71 13.11 0.83 4.77
C ILE A 71 12.62 -0.30 5.69
N MET A 72 13.52 -1.01 6.35
CA MET A 72 13.16 -2.04 7.32
C MET A 72 12.38 -1.47 8.50
N GLN A 73 12.81 -0.30 9.00
CA GLN A 73 12.14 0.36 10.11
C GLN A 73 10.78 0.90 9.67
N VAL A 74 10.71 1.49 8.47
CA VAL A 74 9.44 1.99 7.90
C VAL A 74 8.45 0.85 7.70
N LEU A 75 8.86 -0.29 7.15
CA LEU A 75 7.97 -1.43 6.95
C LEU A 75 7.45 -2.02 8.26
N SER A 76 8.29 -2.06 9.30
CA SER A 76 7.86 -2.49 10.63
C SER A 76 6.73 -1.61 11.16
N GLU A 77 6.89 -0.28 11.08
CA GLU A 77 5.86 0.68 11.50
C GLU A 77 4.60 0.58 10.65
N LEU A 78 4.72 0.48 9.32
CA LEU A 78 3.57 0.34 8.43
C LEU A 78 2.77 -0.94 8.71
N LYS A 79 3.46 -2.02 9.08
CA LYS A 79 2.82 -3.27 9.49
C LYS A 79 2.02 -3.08 10.79
N GLU A 80 2.55 -2.34 11.77
CA GLU A 80 1.81 -1.99 12.99
C GLU A 80 0.60 -1.11 12.66
N TYR A 81 0.76 -0.12 11.78
CA TYR A 81 -0.35 0.76 11.38
C TYR A 81 -1.47 0.01 10.65
N ALA A 82 -1.13 -1.07 9.93
CA ALA A 82 -2.10 -1.94 9.29
C ALA A 82 -2.93 -2.79 10.28
N THR A 83 -2.62 -2.74 11.58
CA THR A 83 -3.37 -3.40 12.66
C THR A 83 -4.16 -2.42 13.54
N GLU A 84 -4.18 -1.12 13.19
CA GLU A 84 -5.01 -0.14 13.89
C GLU A 84 -6.53 -0.35 13.65
N VAL A 85 -7.35 0.36 14.42
CA VAL A 85 -8.82 0.28 14.34
C VAL A 85 -9.42 1.20 13.26
N ASP A 86 -8.71 2.25 12.87
CA ASP A 86 -9.18 3.23 11.88
C ASP A 86 -8.99 2.67 10.47
N VAL A 87 -10.10 2.25 9.84
CA VAL A 87 -10.10 1.56 8.54
C VAL A 87 -9.45 2.41 7.44
N ASP A 88 -9.72 3.71 7.42
CA ASP A 88 -9.16 4.62 6.41
C ASP A 88 -7.65 4.74 6.58
N PHE A 89 -7.17 4.89 7.83
CA PHE A 89 -5.74 4.93 8.12
C PHE A 89 -5.05 3.62 7.77
N VAL A 90 -5.63 2.48 8.14
CA VAL A 90 -5.11 1.13 7.80
C VAL A 90 -4.96 0.99 6.28
N ARG A 91 -5.98 1.36 5.50
CA ARG A 91 -5.91 1.30 4.03
C ARG A 91 -4.77 2.16 3.48
N LYS A 92 -4.59 3.37 4.01
CA LYS A 92 -3.48 4.23 3.61
C LYS A 92 -2.13 3.62 3.98
N ALA A 93 -2.01 2.95 5.13
CA ALA A 93 -0.80 2.23 5.53
C ALA A 93 -0.49 1.06 4.59
N VAL A 94 -1.49 0.26 4.20
CA VAL A 94 -1.31 -0.83 3.21
C VAL A 94 -0.86 -0.26 1.85
N ARG A 95 -1.48 0.83 1.37
CA ARG A 95 -1.01 1.54 0.16
C ARG A 95 0.41 2.08 0.30
N ALA A 96 0.80 2.51 1.50
CA ALA A 96 2.15 2.99 1.78
C ALA A 96 3.20 1.87 1.62
N ILE A 97 2.88 0.63 2.05
CA ILE A 97 3.73 -0.55 1.83
C ILE A 97 3.96 -0.75 0.33
N GLY A 98 2.91 -0.66 -0.48
CA GLY A 98 3.00 -0.72 -1.95
C GLY A 98 3.91 0.34 -2.55
N ARG A 99 3.73 1.60 -2.14
CA ARG A 99 4.58 2.72 -2.59
C ARG A 99 6.04 2.52 -2.19
N CYS A 100 6.29 1.95 -1.01
CA CYS A 100 7.62 1.58 -0.56
C CYS A 100 8.26 0.51 -1.48
N ALA A 101 7.50 -0.53 -1.85
CA ALA A 101 7.95 -1.57 -2.79
C ALA A 101 8.33 -1.00 -4.16
N ILE A 102 7.54 -0.06 -4.68
CA ILE A 102 7.77 0.56 -6.00
C ILE A 102 8.95 1.54 -5.94
N LYS A 103 9.10 2.28 -4.83
CA LYS A 103 10.12 3.31 -4.67
C LYS A 103 11.50 2.74 -4.37
N VAL A 104 11.58 1.70 -3.54
CA VAL A 104 12.85 1.10 -3.09
C VAL A 104 12.86 -0.37 -3.50
N GLU A 105 13.47 -0.66 -4.65
CA GLU A 105 13.47 -2.01 -5.25
C GLU A 105 13.98 -3.10 -4.28
N ALA A 106 15.03 -2.81 -3.52
CA ALA A 106 15.59 -3.73 -2.51
C ALA A 106 14.60 -4.13 -1.40
N SER A 107 13.46 -3.44 -1.29
CA SER A 107 12.42 -3.74 -0.32
C SER A 107 11.21 -4.47 -0.89
N ALA A 108 11.10 -4.59 -2.22
CA ALA A 108 9.91 -5.12 -2.87
C ALA A 108 9.54 -6.52 -2.35
N GLU A 109 10.51 -7.43 -2.25
CA GLU A 109 10.30 -8.79 -1.71
C GLU A 109 9.76 -8.78 -0.28
N LYS A 110 10.31 -7.92 0.58
CA LYS A 110 9.86 -7.79 1.98
C LYS A 110 8.48 -7.13 2.10
N CYS A 111 8.19 -6.15 1.23
CA CYS A 111 6.86 -5.53 1.17
C CYS A 111 5.81 -6.57 0.79
N VAL A 112 6.11 -7.37 -0.24
CA VAL A 112 5.26 -8.46 -0.72
C VAL A 112 5.02 -9.49 0.39
N GLN A 113 6.06 -9.93 1.09
CA GLN A 113 5.94 -10.82 2.25
C GLN A 113 5.07 -10.20 3.35
N THR A 114 5.22 -8.90 3.62
CA THR A 114 4.41 -8.19 4.62
C THR A 114 2.94 -8.15 4.21
N LEU A 115 2.64 -7.88 2.92
CA LEU A 115 1.27 -7.87 2.40
C LEU A 115 0.63 -9.26 2.47
N LEU A 116 1.40 -10.32 2.22
CA LEU A 116 0.96 -11.69 2.39
C LEU A 116 0.57 -12.01 3.83
N GLU A 117 1.39 -11.61 4.79
CA GLU A 117 1.08 -11.77 6.22
C GLU A 117 -0.19 -11.00 6.59
N LEU A 118 -0.40 -9.81 6.03
CA LEU A 118 -1.63 -9.04 6.22
C LEU A 118 -2.85 -9.74 5.61
N ILE A 119 -2.72 -10.37 4.44
CA ILE A 119 -3.80 -11.15 3.81
C ILE A 119 -4.18 -12.36 4.69
N GLN A 120 -3.19 -13.02 5.29
CA GLN A 120 -3.41 -14.15 6.18
C GLN A 120 -4.16 -13.79 7.47
N THR A 121 -4.24 -12.50 7.85
CA THR A 121 -5.10 -12.06 8.96
C THR A 121 -6.59 -12.23 8.69
N LYS A 122 -6.97 -12.42 7.41
CA LYS A 122 -8.37 -12.56 6.94
C LYS A 122 -9.27 -11.37 7.29
N VAL A 123 -8.68 -10.21 7.59
CA VAL A 123 -9.43 -8.96 7.76
C VAL A 123 -9.81 -8.44 6.38
N ASN A 124 -11.10 -8.52 6.05
CA ASN A 124 -11.62 -8.30 4.71
C ASN A 124 -11.10 -7.01 4.04
N TYR A 125 -11.29 -5.83 4.65
CA TYR A 125 -10.84 -4.56 4.06
C TYR A 125 -9.31 -4.44 3.89
N VAL A 126 -8.53 -5.19 4.69
CA VAL A 126 -7.06 -5.25 4.55
C VAL A 126 -6.68 -6.15 3.38
N VAL A 127 -7.32 -7.31 3.26
CA VAL A 127 -7.12 -8.25 2.14
C VAL A 127 -7.39 -7.56 0.81
N GLN A 128 -8.51 -6.86 0.71
CA GLN A 128 -8.90 -6.15 -0.51
C GLN A 128 -7.90 -5.07 -0.90
N GLU A 129 -7.48 -4.24 0.05
CA GLU A 129 -6.49 -3.20 -0.20
C GLU A 129 -5.12 -3.81 -0.56
N ALA A 130 -4.74 -4.92 0.06
CA ALA A 130 -3.51 -5.63 -0.26
C ALA A 130 -3.53 -6.21 -1.69
N VAL A 131 -4.66 -6.74 -2.18
CA VAL A 131 -4.82 -7.24 -3.56
C VAL A 131 -4.58 -6.11 -4.57
N VAL A 132 -5.18 -4.94 -4.35
CA VAL A 132 -4.98 -3.76 -5.21
C VAL A 132 -3.50 -3.36 -5.26
N VAL A 133 -2.84 -3.35 -4.10
CA VAL A 133 -1.42 -3.02 -3.99
C VAL A 133 -0.53 -4.06 -4.67
N ILE A 134 -0.81 -5.36 -4.50
CA ILE A 134 -0.02 -6.43 -5.10
C ILE A 134 -0.10 -6.39 -6.63
N LYS A 135 -1.27 -6.12 -7.21
CA LYS A 135 -1.41 -5.85 -8.66
C LYS A 135 -0.42 -4.78 -9.12
N ASP A 136 -0.34 -3.66 -8.42
CA ASP A 136 0.58 -2.57 -8.80
C ASP A 136 2.05 -2.97 -8.67
N ILE A 137 2.39 -3.81 -7.69
CA ILE A 137 3.74 -4.40 -7.54
C ILE A 137 4.04 -5.35 -8.70
N PHE A 138 3.11 -6.22 -9.11
CA PHE A 138 3.27 -7.13 -10.24
C PHE A 138 3.49 -6.37 -11.55
N ARG A 139 2.73 -5.29 -11.78
CA ARG A 139 2.94 -4.39 -12.93
C ARG A 139 4.32 -3.76 -12.95
N LYS A 140 4.90 -3.48 -11.77
CA LYS A 140 6.25 -2.91 -11.64
C LYS A 140 7.36 -3.95 -11.78
N TYR A 141 7.15 -5.16 -11.26
CA TYR A 141 8.10 -6.25 -11.21
C TYR A 141 7.50 -7.54 -11.78
N PRO A 142 7.28 -7.61 -13.10
CA PRO A 142 6.63 -8.76 -13.72
C PRO A 142 7.47 -10.02 -13.52
N ASN A 143 6.78 -11.15 -13.34
CA ASN A 143 7.35 -12.50 -13.26
C ASN A 143 8.32 -12.75 -12.08
N LYS A 144 8.28 -11.94 -11.02
CA LYS A 144 9.16 -12.13 -9.84
C LYS A 144 8.48 -12.80 -8.64
N TYR A 145 7.17 -12.59 -8.44
CA TYR A 145 6.47 -12.89 -7.18
C TYR A 145 5.25 -13.79 -7.39
N GLU A 146 5.31 -14.68 -8.37
CA GLU A 146 4.17 -15.49 -8.82
C GLU A 146 3.73 -16.56 -7.83
N SER A 147 4.62 -17.01 -6.95
CA SER A 147 4.32 -18.01 -5.91
C SER A 147 3.19 -17.61 -4.95
N ILE A 148 2.77 -16.34 -5.03
CA ILE A 148 1.79 -15.69 -4.17
C ILE A 148 0.40 -15.73 -4.80
N ILE A 149 0.33 -15.92 -6.12
CA ILE A 149 -0.92 -15.89 -6.88
C ILE A 149 -1.92 -16.93 -6.34
N SER A 150 -1.46 -18.14 -6.02
CA SER A 150 -2.29 -19.18 -5.42
C SER A 150 -2.96 -18.72 -4.12
N THR A 151 -2.20 -18.10 -3.22
CA THR A 151 -2.72 -17.53 -1.97
C THR A 151 -3.71 -16.38 -2.22
N LEU A 152 -3.53 -15.60 -3.28
CA LEU A 152 -4.49 -14.55 -3.66
C LEU A 152 -5.81 -15.16 -4.13
N CYS A 153 -5.76 -16.18 -5.00
CA CYS A 153 -6.93 -16.88 -5.52
C CYS A 153 -7.73 -17.58 -4.39
N GLU A 154 -7.07 -18.13 -3.37
CA GLU A 154 -7.75 -18.70 -2.19
C GLU A 154 -8.60 -17.68 -1.40
N ASN A 155 -8.38 -16.37 -1.58
CA ASN A 155 -9.13 -15.31 -0.90
C ASN A 155 -10.17 -14.63 -1.80
N LEU A 156 -10.39 -15.14 -3.02
CA LEU A 156 -11.24 -14.50 -4.03
C LEU A 156 -12.70 -14.29 -3.56
N ASP A 157 -13.26 -15.28 -2.85
CA ASP A 157 -14.62 -15.24 -2.33
C ASP A 157 -14.86 -14.12 -1.31
N THR A 158 -13.79 -13.55 -0.75
CA THR A 158 -13.89 -12.48 0.24
C THR A 158 -13.90 -11.07 -0.37
N LEU A 159 -13.73 -10.95 -1.69
CA LEU A 159 -13.61 -9.65 -2.37
C LEU A 159 -14.97 -9.12 -2.83
N ASP A 160 -15.42 -8.03 -2.21
CA ASP A 160 -16.67 -7.33 -2.54
C ASP A 160 -16.45 -5.94 -3.19
N GLU A 161 -15.29 -5.32 -3.01
CA GLU A 161 -14.98 -4.03 -3.62
C GLU A 161 -14.64 -4.15 -5.10
N PRO A 162 -15.23 -3.30 -5.96
CA PRO A 162 -14.95 -3.29 -7.40
C PRO A 162 -13.47 -3.15 -7.74
N GLU A 163 -12.72 -2.32 -6.99
CA GLU A 163 -11.30 -2.08 -7.25
C GLU A 163 -10.45 -3.34 -6.97
N ALA A 164 -10.76 -4.06 -5.88
CA ALA A 164 -10.09 -5.30 -5.52
C ALA A 164 -10.46 -6.44 -6.48
N ARG A 165 -11.75 -6.59 -6.82
CA ARG A 165 -12.25 -7.55 -7.81
C ARG A 165 -11.61 -7.35 -9.17
N ALA A 166 -11.62 -6.12 -9.70
CA ALA A 166 -10.95 -5.80 -10.95
C ALA A 166 -9.43 -6.08 -10.87
N SER A 167 -8.80 -5.79 -9.74
CA SER A 167 -7.38 -6.09 -9.55
C SER A 167 -7.09 -7.59 -9.56
N MET A 168 -7.97 -8.41 -8.98
CA MET A 168 -7.87 -9.87 -9.03
C MET A 168 -8.07 -10.41 -10.45
N VAL A 169 -9.09 -9.93 -11.18
CA VAL A 169 -9.33 -10.32 -12.58
C VAL A 169 -8.14 -9.97 -13.48
N TRP A 170 -7.48 -8.83 -13.23
CA TRP A 170 -6.25 -8.48 -13.93
C TRP A 170 -5.13 -9.48 -13.63
N ILE A 171 -4.92 -9.84 -12.36
CA ILE A 171 -3.87 -10.80 -11.96
C ILE A 171 -4.14 -12.17 -12.60
N ILE A 172 -5.39 -12.65 -12.57
CA ILE A 172 -5.75 -13.94 -13.16
C ILE A 172 -5.53 -13.93 -14.67
N GLY A 173 -5.95 -12.87 -15.36
CA GLY A 173 -5.76 -12.74 -16.81
C GLY A 173 -4.30 -12.67 -17.24
N GLU A 174 -3.50 -11.80 -16.59
CA GLU A 174 -2.08 -11.60 -16.92
C GLU A 174 -1.25 -12.87 -16.68
N TYR A 175 -1.61 -13.66 -15.67
CA TYR A 175 -0.89 -14.88 -15.29
C TYR A 175 -1.68 -16.16 -15.60
N ALA A 176 -2.64 -16.12 -16.53
CA ALA A 176 -3.51 -17.25 -16.85
C ALA A 176 -2.73 -18.51 -17.26
N GLU A 177 -1.62 -18.36 -17.98
CA GLU A 177 -0.74 -19.48 -18.38
C GLU A 177 -0.11 -20.23 -17.20
N ARG A 178 -0.14 -19.67 -15.98
CA ARG A 178 0.46 -20.22 -14.76
C ARG A 178 -0.57 -20.65 -13.73
N ILE A 179 -1.85 -20.37 -13.97
CA ILE A 179 -2.95 -20.69 -13.06
C ILE A 179 -3.77 -21.77 -13.74
N ASP A 180 -3.67 -23.00 -13.25
CA ASP A 180 -4.30 -24.17 -13.89
C ASP A 180 -5.83 -24.05 -14.00
N ASN A 181 -6.48 -23.37 -13.05
CA ASN A 181 -7.92 -23.15 -12.99
C ASN A 181 -8.34 -21.70 -13.31
N ALA A 182 -7.56 -20.99 -14.13
CA ALA A 182 -7.85 -19.60 -14.48
C ALA A 182 -9.20 -19.44 -15.18
N ASP A 183 -9.55 -20.40 -16.03
CA ASP A 183 -10.82 -20.49 -16.75
C ASP A 183 -12.01 -20.60 -15.80
N GLU A 184 -11.97 -21.53 -14.84
CA GLU A 184 -13.01 -21.69 -13.82
C GLU A 184 -13.17 -20.42 -12.97
N LEU A 185 -12.05 -19.81 -12.58
CA LEU A 185 -12.07 -18.58 -11.79
C LEU A 185 -12.68 -17.42 -12.57
N LEU A 186 -12.33 -17.23 -13.85
CA LEU A 186 -12.90 -16.17 -14.69
C LEU A 186 -14.38 -16.44 -15.02
N GLU A 187 -14.78 -17.69 -15.23
CA GLU A 187 -16.17 -18.08 -15.48
C GLU A 187 -17.08 -17.67 -14.31
N SER A 188 -16.61 -17.81 -13.07
CA SER A 188 -17.37 -17.36 -11.88
C SER A 188 -17.70 -15.86 -11.90
N PHE A 189 -16.84 -15.01 -12.48
CA PHE A 189 -17.12 -13.59 -12.66
C PHE A 189 -18.05 -13.30 -13.85
N LEU A 190 -18.09 -14.19 -14.86
CA LEU A 190 -18.96 -14.05 -16.02
C LEU A 190 -20.42 -14.36 -15.68
N GLU A 191 -20.69 -15.28 -14.75
CA GLU A 191 -22.05 -15.60 -14.29
C GLU A 191 -22.80 -14.36 -13.76
N GLY A 192 -22.08 -13.44 -13.10
CA GLY A 192 -22.60 -12.18 -12.56
C GLY A 192 -22.33 -10.94 -13.41
N PHE A 193 -21.86 -11.09 -14.66
CA PHE A 193 -21.27 -9.98 -15.44
C PHE A 193 -22.12 -8.71 -15.50
N HIS A 194 -23.44 -8.83 -15.66
CA HIS A 194 -24.34 -7.66 -15.75
C HIS A 194 -24.51 -6.89 -14.44
N ASP A 195 -24.33 -7.57 -13.31
CA ASP A 195 -24.45 -6.98 -11.97
C ASP A 195 -23.09 -6.44 -11.45
N GLU A 196 -21.99 -6.83 -12.10
CA GLU A 196 -20.65 -6.32 -11.80
C GLU A 196 -20.47 -4.84 -12.14
N ASN A 197 -19.54 -4.19 -11.45
CA ASN A 197 -19.17 -2.82 -11.77
C ASN A 197 -18.52 -2.72 -13.16
N SER A 198 -18.78 -1.63 -13.89
CA SER A 198 -18.16 -1.34 -15.19
C SER A 198 -16.63 -1.52 -15.25
N GLN A 199 -15.92 -1.24 -14.15
CA GLN A 199 -14.46 -1.45 -14.08
C GLN A 199 -14.09 -2.94 -14.11
N VAL A 200 -14.86 -3.77 -13.41
CA VAL A 200 -14.69 -5.24 -13.40
C VAL A 200 -15.07 -5.81 -14.75
N GLN A 201 -16.18 -5.36 -15.34
CA GLN A 201 -16.62 -5.77 -16.68
C GLN A 201 -15.55 -5.51 -17.76
N LEU A 202 -14.97 -4.30 -17.76
CA LEU A 202 -13.92 -3.94 -18.71
C LEU A 202 -12.66 -4.78 -18.51
N GLN A 203 -12.32 -5.07 -17.24
CA GLN A 203 -11.16 -5.88 -16.92
C GLN A 203 -11.37 -7.35 -17.31
N LEU A 204 -12.57 -7.90 -17.10
CA LEU A 204 -12.95 -9.24 -17.56
C LEU A 204 -12.83 -9.37 -19.08
N LEU A 205 -13.33 -8.39 -19.83
CA LEU A 205 -13.19 -8.37 -21.28
C LEU A 205 -11.72 -8.40 -21.71
N THR A 206 -10.85 -7.68 -20.99
CA THR A 206 -9.41 -7.64 -21.32
C THR A 206 -8.70 -8.93 -20.92
N SER A 207 -9.13 -9.59 -19.85
CA SER A 207 -8.50 -10.81 -19.34
C SER A 207 -8.92 -12.08 -20.09
N VAL A 208 -10.07 -12.07 -20.77
CA VAL A 208 -10.63 -13.25 -21.49
C VAL A 208 -10.28 -13.26 -22.98
N VAL A 209 -9.97 -12.10 -23.58
CA VAL A 209 -9.65 -11.94 -25.01
C VAL A 209 -8.16 -12.12 -25.27
#